data_AF-A0A367MCC1-F1
#
_entry.id   AF-A0A367MCC1-F1
#
_cell.length_a   1.000
_cell.length_b   1.000
_cell.length_c   1.000
_cell.angle_alpha   90.00
_cell.angle_beta   90.00
_cell.angle_gamma   90.00
#
_symmetry.space_group_name_H-M   'P 1'
#
loop_
_entity.id
_entity.type
_entity.pdbx_description
1 polymer ?
#
loop_
_entity_poly.entity_id
_entity_poly.type
_entity_poly.pdbx_seq_one_letter_code
_entity_poly.pdbx_strand_id
1 'polypeptide(L)'
;MSLPSLANLPATLLPAAERAGTALRSAVAALDAAALARLEAWPEERLEDFRRVAAASDFVAEQAVRDSAMLLELAERGELENPHAPGELRSQLQARLEDCADEDELGRRLRRFRTRQQLRIIWRDLTRRAALAETCRDLSALADACIDLACEWLHRRQCEQFGTPIGRRSGEPQRMVVLGMGKLGAVELNLSSDIDLIFGYPEGGETEGAKRSLDNQEFFTRLGQKLIKALDAITVDGFVFRVDMRLRPYGSSGPLVYSFAALEQYYQDQGRDWERYAMIKARVVGGDQQAGEQLLGMLRPFVYRRYLDFSAIEALRTMKQLIQQEVRRKGMSENIKLGEGGIREVEFIAQAFQLIHGGRDLSLQQRPLLKVLATLEGQGYLPPAVVEELRGGYEFLRYAEHAIQALADRQTQMLPSDEYDRIRV
;
A
#
# COMPACT_ATOMS: atom_id res chain seq x y z
N MET A 1 20.93 -6.57 -7.76
CA MET A 1 21.02 -5.35 -8.59
C MET A 1 21.52 -4.21 -7.72
N SER A 2 22.31 -3.31 -8.29
CA SER A 2 22.84 -2.14 -7.60
C SER A 2 21.75 -1.08 -7.46
N LEU A 3 21.70 -0.43 -6.30
CA LEU A 3 20.90 0.78 -6.11
C LEU A 3 21.31 1.85 -7.13
N PRO A 4 20.38 2.72 -7.59
CA PRO A 4 20.76 3.89 -8.37
C PRO A 4 21.82 4.70 -7.62
N SER A 5 22.84 5.19 -8.33
CA SER A 5 23.86 6.03 -7.72
C SER A 5 23.25 7.32 -7.16
N LEU A 6 23.69 7.74 -5.97
CA LEU A 6 23.31 9.04 -5.42
C LEU A 6 23.89 10.16 -6.28
N ALA A 7 23.03 11.01 -6.84
CA ALA A 7 23.46 12.23 -7.51
C ALA A 7 24.01 13.23 -6.47
N ASN A 8 24.93 14.11 -6.84
CA ASN A 8 25.30 15.23 -5.97
C ASN A 8 24.11 16.17 -5.78
N LEU A 9 23.97 16.74 -4.58
CA LEU A 9 22.91 17.71 -4.30
C LEU A 9 23.15 18.96 -5.17
N PRO A 10 22.22 19.34 -6.07
CA PRO A 10 22.40 20.51 -6.92
C PRO A 10 22.55 21.80 -6.11
N ALA A 11 23.38 22.72 -6.58
CA ALA A 11 23.62 24.00 -5.91
C ALA A 11 22.34 24.83 -5.70
N THR A 12 21.36 24.66 -6.59
CA THR A 12 20.02 25.28 -6.50
C THR A 12 19.22 24.80 -5.30
N LEU A 13 19.48 23.60 -4.77
CA LEU A 13 18.77 23.02 -3.63
C LEU A 13 19.48 23.26 -2.28
N LEU A 14 20.76 23.68 -2.28
CA LEU A 14 21.52 23.93 -1.05
C LEU A 14 20.83 24.92 -0.10
N PRO A 15 20.28 26.06 -0.56
CA PRO A 15 19.62 26.99 0.35
C PRO A 15 18.40 26.39 1.06
N ALA A 16 17.68 25.46 0.42
CA ALA A 16 16.54 24.79 1.04
C ALA A 16 16.99 23.80 2.11
N ALA A 17 18.05 23.02 1.83
CA ALA A 17 18.66 22.12 2.80
C ALA A 17 19.19 22.86 4.04
N GLU A 18 19.85 24.01 3.86
CA GLU A 18 20.38 24.84 4.94
C GLU A 18 19.26 25.42 5.82
N ARG A 19 18.18 25.91 5.20
CA ARG A 19 16.99 26.39 5.94
C ARG A 19 16.37 25.26 6.76
N ALA A 20 16.21 24.08 6.19
CA ALA A 20 15.68 22.92 6.90
C ALA A 20 16.59 22.51 8.07
N GLY A 21 17.92 22.52 7.89
CA GLY A 21 18.88 22.22 8.96
C GLY A 21 18.81 23.23 10.11
N THR A 22 18.68 24.52 9.79
CA THR A 22 18.51 25.58 10.79
C THR A 22 17.19 25.42 11.55
N ALA A 23 16.10 25.10 10.84
CA ALA A 23 14.79 24.87 11.44
C ALA A 23 14.80 23.65 12.37
N LEU A 24 15.40 22.53 11.94
CA LEU A 24 15.53 21.33 12.76
C LEU A 24 16.34 21.62 14.04
N ARG A 25 17.49 22.28 13.91
CA ARG A 25 18.34 22.64 15.06
C ARG A 25 17.57 23.49 16.07
N SER A 26 16.80 24.47 15.60
CA SER A 26 15.93 25.31 16.45
C SER A 26 14.86 24.48 17.16
N ALA A 27 14.16 23.59 16.42
CA ALA A 27 13.14 22.72 16.97
C ALA A 27 13.68 21.70 17.98
N VAL A 28 14.89 21.19 17.77
CA VAL A 28 15.56 20.30 18.71
C VAL A 28 16.03 21.06 19.95
N ALA A 29 16.58 22.27 19.80
CA ALA A 29 16.99 23.11 20.93
C ALA A 29 15.80 23.50 21.83
N ALA A 30 14.59 23.60 21.25
CA ALA A 30 13.36 23.84 21.99
C ALA A 30 12.88 22.63 22.82
N LEU A 31 13.38 21.41 22.56
CA LEU A 31 13.13 20.24 23.41
C LEU A 31 13.92 20.36 24.72
N ASP A 32 15.25 20.28 24.61
CA ASP A 32 16.20 20.47 25.69
C ASP A 32 17.66 20.50 25.17
N ALA A 33 18.61 20.85 26.04
CA ALA A 33 20.03 20.90 25.68
C ALA A 33 20.64 19.52 25.36
N ALA A 34 20.10 18.44 25.92
CA ALA A 34 20.59 17.09 25.66
C ALA A 34 20.16 16.59 24.27
N ALA A 35 18.98 16.96 23.79
CA ALA A 35 18.49 16.74 22.44
C ALA A 35 19.38 17.46 21.42
N LEU A 36 19.75 18.72 21.69
CA LEU A 36 20.65 19.46 20.83
C LEU A 36 22.03 18.81 20.75
N ALA A 37 22.60 18.40 21.88
CA ALA A 37 23.88 17.69 21.90
C ALA A 37 23.83 16.36 21.12
N ARG A 38 22.71 15.63 21.19
CA ARG A 38 22.51 14.40 20.40
C ARG A 38 22.46 14.66 18.90
N LEU A 39 21.82 15.74 18.46
CA LEU A 39 21.82 16.16 17.05
C LEU A 39 23.23 16.57 16.59
N GLU A 40 23.96 17.33 17.41
CA GLU A 40 25.33 17.77 17.11
C GLU A 40 26.34 16.63 17.07
N ALA A 41 26.04 15.53 17.77
CA ALA A 41 26.83 14.30 17.74
C ALA A 41 26.51 13.40 16.53
N TRP A 42 25.61 13.79 15.62
CA TRP A 42 25.37 13.02 14.41
C TRP A 42 26.62 12.95 13.52
N PRO A 43 26.90 11.77 12.91
CA PRO A 43 28.00 11.66 11.95
C PRO A 43 27.72 12.52 10.71
N GLU A 44 28.77 13.00 10.05
CA GLU A 44 28.62 13.86 8.85
C GLU A 44 27.77 13.18 7.77
N GLU A 45 27.89 11.85 7.60
CA GLU A 45 27.06 11.08 6.66
C GLU A 45 25.56 11.32 6.89
N ARG A 46 25.10 11.27 8.16
CA ARG A 46 23.68 11.48 8.49
C ARG A 46 23.26 12.94 8.32
N LEU A 47 24.17 13.88 8.55
CA LEU A 47 23.91 15.30 8.28
C LEU A 47 23.78 15.57 6.77
N GLU A 48 24.61 14.93 5.95
CA GLU A 48 24.51 14.96 4.47
C GLU A 48 23.22 14.33 3.98
N ASP A 49 22.81 13.19 4.55
CA ASP A 49 21.51 12.58 4.26
C ASP A 49 20.36 13.50 4.60
N PHE A 50 20.40 14.13 5.78
CA PHE A 50 19.38 15.09 6.17
C PHE A 50 19.27 16.22 5.15
N ARG A 51 20.40 16.82 4.73
CA ARG A 51 20.43 17.88 3.71
C ARG A 51 19.78 17.41 2.41
N ARG A 52 20.11 16.19 1.96
CA ARG A 52 19.55 15.59 0.74
C ARG A 52 18.05 15.35 0.85
N VAL A 53 17.62 14.69 1.92
CA VAL A 53 16.20 14.33 2.11
C VAL A 53 15.36 15.58 2.31
N ALA A 54 15.83 16.56 3.07
CA ALA A 54 15.11 17.81 3.28
C ALA A 54 15.01 18.66 2.00
N ALA A 55 16.02 18.62 1.13
CA ALA A 55 15.94 19.24 -0.19
C ALA A 55 14.93 18.54 -1.12
N ALA A 56 14.84 17.21 -1.05
CA ALA A 56 14.00 16.40 -1.93
C ALA A 56 12.59 16.11 -1.36
N SER A 57 12.32 16.42 -0.09
CA SER A 57 11.04 16.15 0.55
C SER A 57 10.68 17.23 1.58
N ASP A 58 9.70 18.06 1.22
CA ASP A 58 9.09 19.02 2.15
C ASP A 58 8.38 18.26 3.28
N PHE A 59 7.75 17.12 2.95
CA PHE A 59 7.14 16.26 3.96
C PHE A 59 8.12 15.87 5.07
N VAL A 60 9.31 15.33 4.71
CA VAL A 60 10.28 14.92 5.72
C VAL A 60 10.82 16.13 6.49
N ALA A 61 11.14 17.24 5.81
CA ALA A 61 11.61 18.45 6.47
C ALA A 61 10.60 19.00 7.49
N GLU A 62 9.32 19.06 7.11
CA GLU A 62 8.24 19.53 7.98
C GLU A 62 7.99 18.58 9.15
N GLN A 63 7.94 17.26 8.92
CA GLN A 63 7.72 16.29 10.00
C GLN A 63 8.92 16.23 10.96
N ALA A 64 10.14 16.36 10.47
CA ALA A 64 11.35 16.45 11.28
C ALA A 64 11.33 17.65 12.25
N VAL A 65 10.77 18.79 11.81
CA VAL A 65 10.62 19.98 12.65
C VAL A 65 9.44 19.84 13.60
N ARG A 66 8.31 19.31 13.11
CA ARG A 66 7.07 19.16 13.87
C ARG A 66 7.21 18.18 15.04
N ASP A 67 7.94 17.08 14.83
CA ASP A 67 8.22 16.07 15.84
C ASP A 67 9.71 15.70 15.81
N SER A 68 10.53 16.65 16.28
CA SER A 68 11.98 16.49 16.32
C SER A 68 12.44 15.38 17.26
N ALA A 69 11.66 15.07 18.30
CA ALA A 69 11.92 13.95 19.20
C ALA A 69 11.79 12.60 18.47
N MET A 70 10.77 12.45 17.62
CA MET A 70 10.59 11.26 16.79
C MET A 70 11.75 11.03 15.82
N LEU A 71 12.27 12.09 15.18
CA LEU A 71 13.43 11.97 14.29
C LEU A 71 14.70 11.53 15.05
N LEU A 72 14.95 12.12 16.22
CA LEU A 72 16.08 11.72 17.07
C LEU A 72 15.97 10.25 17.51
N GLU A 73 14.78 9.81 17.90
CA GLU A 73 14.55 8.42 18.28
C GLU A 73 14.79 7.45 17.12
N LEU A 74 14.35 7.79 15.90
CA LEU A 74 14.64 6.98 14.70
C LEU A 74 16.16 6.86 14.46
N ALA A 75 16.90 7.96 14.61
CA ALA A 75 18.34 7.99 14.43
C ALA A 75 19.10 7.22 15.51
N GLU A 76 18.67 7.32 16.77
CA GLU A 76 19.26 6.59 17.92
C GLU A 76 19.08 5.09 17.82
N ARG A 77 17.90 4.66 17.34
CA ARG A 77 17.61 3.23 17.10
C ARG A 77 18.23 2.70 15.81
N GLY A 78 18.89 3.55 15.02
CA GLY A 78 19.46 3.20 13.72
C GLY A 78 18.41 2.82 12.68
N GLU A 79 17.15 3.25 12.85
CA GLU A 79 16.04 2.93 11.95
C GLU A 79 16.13 3.69 10.61
N LEU A 80 16.86 4.81 10.59
CA LEU A 80 17.12 5.57 9.36
C LEU A 80 18.08 4.81 8.44
N GLU A 81 19.05 4.09 9.01
CA GLU A 81 20.10 3.40 8.27
C GLU A 81 19.80 1.91 8.05
N ASN A 82 19.04 1.27 8.94
CA ASN A 82 18.80 -0.18 8.90
C ASN A 82 17.36 -0.57 8.51
N PRO A 83 17.19 -1.69 7.77
CA PRO A 83 15.87 -2.24 7.50
C PRO A 83 15.23 -2.79 8.79
N HIS A 84 13.90 -2.81 8.83
CA HIS A 84 13.18 -3.54 9.87
C HIS A 84 13.24 -5.05 9.61
N ALA A 85 13.27 -5.83 10.68
CA ALA A 85 13.08 -7.26 10.60
C ALA A 85 11.63 -7.59 10.19
N PRO A 86 11.40 -8.75 9.54
CA PRO A 86 10.04 -9.22 9.25
C PRO A 86 9.16 -9.23 10.50
N GLY A 87 8.00 -8.59 10.45
CA GLY A 87 7.04 -8.51 11.55
C GLY A 87 7.32 -7.40 12.57
N GLU A 88 8.48 -6.74 12.53
CA GLU A 88 8.85 -5.72 13.52
C GLU A 88 7.89 -4.51 13.50
N LEU A 89 7.53 -4.01 12.32
CA LEU A 89 6.55 -2.92 12.16
C LEU A 89 5.22 -3.25 12.84
N ARG A 90 4.74 -4.49 12.69
CA ARG A 90 3.51 -4.94 13.34
C ARG A 90 3.66 -4.94 14.85
N SER A 91 4.75 -5.52 15.37
CA SER A 91 5.01 -5.56 16.82
C SER A 91 5.12 -4.16 17.43
N GLN A 92 5.80 -3.24 16.74
CA GLN A 92 5.90 -1.84 17.15
C GLN A 92 4.54 -1.14 17.21
N LEU A 93 3.65 -1.40 16.24
CA LEU A 93 2.30 -0.83 16.24
C LEU A 93 1.43 -1.49 17.31
N GLN A 94 1.51 -2.81 17.46
CA GLN A 94 0.76 -3.55 18.47
C GLN A 94 1.03 -3.01 19.88
N ALA A 95 2.30 -2.85 20.25
CA ALA A 95 2.69 -2.26 21.54
C ALA A 95 2.12 -0.85 21.73
N ARG A 96 2.02 -0.06 20.65
CA ARG A 96 1.41 1.27 20.68
C ARG A 96 -0.11 1.22 20.79
N LEU A 97 -0.78 0.09 20.54
CA LEU A 97 -2.24 -0.03 20.58
C LEU A 97 -2.75 -0.78 21.83
N GLU A 98 -1.87 -1.37 22.64
CA GLU A 98 -2.22 -2.16 23.84
C GLU A 98 -3.17 -1.39 24.79
N ASP A 99 -2.79 -0.16 25.14
CA ASP A 99 -3.57 0.69 26.06
C ASP A 99 -4.47 1.70 25.32
N CYS A 100 -4.98 1.34 24.15
CA CYS A 100 -5.85 2.23 23.38
C CYS A 100 -7.27 2.25 23.95
N ALA A 101 -7.72 3.42 24.44
CA ALA A 101 -8.96 3.56 25.18
C ALA A 101 -10.21 3.55 24.28
N ASP A 102 -10.17 4.27 23.16
CA ASP A 102 -11.33 4.50 22.29
C ASP A 102 -10.98 4.59 20.79
N GLU A 103 -12.00 4.75 19.94
CA GLU A 103 -11.84 4.81 18.48
C GLU A 103 -11.07 6.05 18.01
N ASP A 104 -11.17 7.17 18.73
CA ASP A 104 -10.47 8.41 18.38
C ASP A 104 -8.97 8.29 18.70
N GLU A 105 -8.64 7.69 19.83
CA GLU A 105 -7.27 7.34 20.19
C GLU A 105 -6.67 6.32 19.22
N LEU A 106 -7.42 5.29 18.81
CA LEU A 106 -6.98 4.33 17.80
C LEU A 106 -6.56 5.06 16.53
N GLY A 107 -7.44 5.91 16.01
CA GLY A 107 -7.15 6.71 14.83
C GLY A 107 -5.93 7.61 15.01
N ARG A 108 -5.76 8.25 16.18
CA ARG A 108 -4.60 9.12 16.45
C ARG A 108 -3.30 8.32 16.45
N ARG A 109 -3.25 7.18 17.14
CA ARG A 109 -2.05 6.33 17.24
C ARG A 109 -1.66 5.74 15.89
N LEU A 110 -2.63 5.30 15.08
CA LEU A 110 -2.38 4.84 13.69
C LEU A 110 -1.75 5.93 12.82
N ARG A 111 -2.30 7.16 12.84
CA ARG A 111 -1.78 8.28 12.03
C ARG A 111 -0.36 8.65 12.41
N ARG A 112 -0.08 8.78 13.71
CA ARG A 112 1.27 9.08 14.21
C ARG A 112 2.27 8.00 13.85
N PHE A 113 1.87 6.73 13.97
CA PHE A 113 2.72 5.61 13.56
C PHE A 113 3.00 5.64 12.06
N ARG A 114 1.97 5.87 11.23
CA ARG A 114 2.14 6.01 9.78
C ARG A 114 3.07 7.17 9.43
N THR A 115 2.93 8.34 10.06
CA THR A 115 3.81 9.48 9.81
C THR A 115 5.27 9.19 10.16
N ARG A 116 5.53 8.57 11.32
CA ARG A 116 6.88 8.11 11.71
C ARG A 116 7.48 7.20 10.65
N GLN A 117 6.73 6.18 10.23
CA GLN A 117 7.23 5.18 9.30
C GLN A 117 7.35 5.73 7.87
N GLN A 118 6.44 6.61 7.44
CA GLN A 118 6.54 7.31 6.16
C GLN A 118 7.82 8.15 6.07
N LEU A 119 8.16 8.90 7.14
CA LEU A 119 9.42 9.63 7.21
C LEU A 119 10.61 8.71 7.04
N ARG A 120 10.66 7.62 7.83
CA ARG A 120 11.73 6.62 7.76
C ARG A 120 11.86 6.02 6.36
N ILE A 121 10.75 5.63 5.74
CA ILE A 121 10.74 5.00 4.42
C ILE A 121 11.21 5.97 3.34
N ILE A 122 10.72 7.22 3.35
CA ILE A 122 11.16 8.26 2.39
C ILE A 122 12.66 8.54 2.57
N TRP A 123 13.13 8.64 3.81
CA TRP A 123 14.55 8.82 4.11
C TRP A 123 15.39 7.71 3.46
N ARG A 124 15.03 6.46 3.70
CA ARG A 124 15.77 5.29 3.18
C ARG A 124 15.74 5.21 1.66
N ASP A 125 14.62 5.56 1.03
CA ASP A 125 14.50 5.53 -0.43
C ASP A 125 15.36 6.62 -1.10
N LEU A 126 15.27 7.86 -0.62
CA LEU A 126 15.98 9.02 -1.18
C LEU A 126 17.50 8.99 -0.89
N THR A 127 17.90 8.33 0.19
CA THR A 127 19.32 8.10 0.52
C THR A 127 19.86 6.79 -0.03
N ARG A 128 19.05 6.05 -0.81
CA ARG A 128 19.42 4.79 -1.44
C ARG A 128 19.91 3.74 -0.43
N ARG A 129 19.33 3.72 0.76
CA ARG A 129 19.55 2.68 1.78
C ARG A 129 18.57 1.52 1.67
N ALA A 130 17.49 1.69 0.91
CA ALA A 130 16.53 0.66 0.58
C ALA A 130 16.40 0.52 -0.94
N ALA A 131 16.39 -0.72 -1.43
CA ALA A 131 16.05 -1.00 -2.82
C ALA A 131 14.54 -0.85 -3.03
N LEU A 132 14.09 -0.64 -4.28
CA LEU A 132 12.67 -0.45 -4.60
C LEU A 132 11.77 -1.54 -3.98
N ALA A 133 12.18 -2.80 -4.10
CA ALA A 133 11.44 -3.93 -3.55
C ALA A 133 11.36 -3.89 -2.01
N GLU A 134 12.36 -3.33 -1.33
CA GLU A 134 12.33 -3.12 0.12
C GLU A 134 11.42 -1.96 0.49
N THR A 135 11.54 -0.80 -0.16
CA THR A 135 10.63 0.35 0.02
C THR A 135 9.16 -0.08 -0.14
N CYS A 136 8.84 -0.84 -1.20
CA CYS A 136 7.51 -1.38 -1.43
C CYS A 136 7.04 -2.32 -0.31
N ARG A 137 7.92 -3.21 0.17
CA ARG A 137 7.62 -4.14 1.25
C ARG A 137 7.36 -3.41 2.56
N ASP A 138 8.15 -2.40 2.91
CA ASP A 138 7.97 -1.62 4.13
C ASP A 138 6.64 -0.87 4.10
N LEU A 139 6.27 -0.26 2.97
CA LEU A 139 4.97 0.40 2.78
C LEU A 139 3.80 -0.59 2.90
N SER A 140 3.91 -1.75 2.24
CA SER A 140 2.87 -2.78 2.31
C SER A 140 2.77 -3.41 3.71
N ALA A 141 3.89 -3.62 4.41
CA ALA A 141 3.89 -4.13 5.78
C ALA A 141 3.28 -3.10 6.76
N LEU A 142 3.53 -1.81 6.56
CA LEU A 142 2.89 -0.73 7.32
C LEU A 142 1.36 -0.72 7.08
N ALA A 143 0.92 -0.83 5.82
CA ALA A 143 -0.50 -0.91 5.48
C ALA A 143 -1.16 -2.16 6.09
N ASP A 144 -0.57 -3.34 5.92
CA ASP A 144 -1.05 -4.60 6.49
C ASP A 144 -1.18 -4.50 8.02
N ALA A 145 -0.16 -3.97 8.71
CA ALA A 145 -0.19 -3.82 10.17
C ALA A 145 -1.29 -2.86 10.63
N CYS A 146 -1.46 -1.72 9.96
CA CYS A 146 -2.51 -0.75 10.28
C CYS A 146 -3.91 -1.34 10.04
N ILE A 147 -4.13 -2.02 8.91
CA ILE A 147 -5.43 -2.62 8.56
C ILE A 147 -5.79 -3.72 9.56
N ASP A 148 -4.87 -4.66 9.79
CA ASP A 148 -5.17 -5.84 10.59
C ASP A 148 -5.36 -5.51 12.07
N LEU A 149 -4.47 -4.72 12.67
CA LEU A 149 -4.57 -4.36 14.08
C LEU A 149 -5.77 -3.43 14.36
N ALA A 150 -6.10 -2.52 13.43
CA ALA A 150 -7.31 -1.71 13.56
C ALA A 150 -8.57 -2.58 13.44
N CYS A 151 -8.60 -3.51 12.48
CA CYS A 151 -9.70 -4.46 12.31
C CYS A 151 -9.91 -5.30 13.57
N GLU A 152 -8.83 -5.85 14.15
CA GLU A 152 -8.89 -6.65 15.37
C GLU A 152 -9.42 -5.84 16.56
N TRP A 153 -8.87 -4.64 16.77
CA TRP A 153 -9.27 -3.77 17.87
C TRP A 153 -10.75 -3.38 17.76
N LEU A 154 -11.19 -2.96 16.57
CA LEU A 154 -12.58 -2.58 16.30
C LEU A 154 -13.54 -3.75 16.44
N HIS A 155 -13.15 -4.93 15.97
CA HIS A 155 -13.95 -6.15 16.10
C HIS A 155 -14.22 -6.47 17.58
N ARG A 156 -13.16 -6.44 18.41
CA ARG A 156 -13.27 -6.70 19.85
C ARG A 156 -14.25 -5.74 20.53
N ARG A 157 -14.08 -4.43 20.31
CA ARG A 157 -14.98 -3.40 20.84
C ARG A 157 -16.42 -3.57 20.38
N GLN A 158 -16.60 -3.93 19.12
CA GLN A 158 -17.93 -4.12 18.57
C GLN A 158 -18.61 -5.38 19.14
N CYS A 159 -17.85 -6.44 19.44
CA CYS A 159 -18.35 -7.63 20.13
C CYS A 159 -18.78 -7.32 21.57
N GLU A 160 -18.05 -6.47 22.30
CA GLU A 160 -18.45 -6.01 23.64
C GLU A 160 -19.82 -5.32 23.61
N GLN A 161 -20.13 -4.61 22.53
CA GLN A 161 -21.37 -3.85 22.39
C GLN A 161 -22.55 -4.67 21.85
N PHE A 162 -22.31 -5.52 20.84
CA PHE A 162 -23.38 -6.18 20.08
C PHE A 162 -23.34 -7.70 20.11
N GLY A 163 -22.41 -8.30 20.86
CA GLY A 163 -22.20 -9.74 20.89
C GLY A 163 -21.29 -10.23 19.76
N THR A 164 -20.94 -11.51 19.81
CA THR A 164 -20.05 -12.14 18.84
C THR A 164 -20.87 -12.64 17.65
N PRO A 165 -20.54 -12.29 16.40
CA PRO A 165 -21.24 -12.84 15.22
C PRO A 165 -21.02 -14.36 15.14
N ILE A 166 -22.10 -15.13 15.20
CA ILE A 166 -22.09 -16.60 15.09
C ILE A 166 -22.64 -17.01 13.72
N GLY A 167 -22.01 -18.00 13.12
CA GLY A 167 -22.42 -18.54 11.83
C GLY A 167 -23.66 -19.43 11.97
N ARG A 168 -24.69 -19.22 11.14
CA ARG A 168 -25.96 -19.95 11.23
C ARG A 168 -25.81 -21.45 11.01
N ARG A 169 -24.86 -21.86 10.17
CA ARG A 169 -24.68 -23.27 9.80
C ARG A 169 -23.59 -23.94 10.60
N SER A 170 -22.49 -23.23 10.84
CA SER A 170 -21.33 -23.74 11.58
C SER A 170 -21.53 -23.70 13.09
N GLY A 171 -22.29 -22.73 13.61
CA GLY A 171 -22.33 -22.42 15.04
C GLY A 171 -21.02 -21.80 15.56
N GLU A 172 -20.09 -21.41 14.67
CA GLU A 172 -18.77 -20.91 15.03
C GLU A 172 -18.70 -19.39 14.94
N PRO A 173 -17.81 -18.74 15.72
CA PRO A 173 -17.54 -17.31 15.60
C PRO A 173 -17.08 -16.92 14.18
N GLN A 174 -17.72 -15.91 13.62
CA GLN A 174 -17.38 -15.35 12.32
C GLN A 174 -16.43 -14.17 12.49
N ARG A 175 -15.49 -14.02 11.56
CA ARG A 175 -14.57 -12.87 11.53
C ARG A 175 -14.55 -12.25 10.14
N MET A 176 -14.33 -10.94 10.09
CA MET A 176 -14.15 -10.24 8.83
C MET A 176 -12.83 -10.67 8.18
N VAL A 177 -12.84 -10.76 6.86
CA VAL A 177 -11.67 -10.92 6.00
C VAL A 177 -11.50 -9.62 5.21
N VAL A 178 -10.28 -9.12 5.18
CA VAL A 178 -9.90 -7.97 4.35
C VAL A 178 -8.95 -8.43 3.27
N LEU A 179 -9.38 -8.34 2.01
CA LEU A 179 -8.53 -8.54 0.85
C LEU A 179 -7.93 -7.22 0.40
N GLY A 180 -6.61 -7.16 0.32
CA GLY A 180 -5.86 -6.10 -0.35
C GLY A 180 -5.74 -6.41 -1.84
N MET A 181 -6.03 -5.40 -2.65
CA MET A 181 -6.05 -5.50 -4.11
C MET A 181 -4.90 -4.68 -4.70
N GLY A 182 -4.73 -4.76 -6.03
CA GLY A 182 -3.77 -3.93 -6.76
C GLY A 182 -2.35 -3.99 -6.19
N LYS A 183 -1.76 -2.81 -5.94
CA LYS A 183 -0.38 -2.71 -5.41
C LYS A 183 -0.24 -3.24 -3.99
N LEU A 184 -1.24 -3.06 -3.13
CA LEU A 184 -1.21 -3.60 -1.76
C LEU A 184 -1.20 -5.14 -1.76
N GLY A 185 -2.10 -5.73 -2.55
CA GLY A 185 -2.17 -7.19 -2.68
C GLY A 185 -0.90 -7.79 -3.27
N ALA A 186 -0.23 -7.05 -4.16
CA ALA A 186 1.03 -7.44 -4.77
C ALA A 186 2.28 -7.26 -3.88
N VAL A 187 2.16 -6.54 -2.75
CA VAL A 187 3.30 -6.07 -1.94
C VAL A 187 4.20 -5.09 -2.73
N GLU A 188 3.55 -4.19 -3.48
CA GLU A 188 4.15 -3.25 -4.42
C GLU A 188 3.63 -1.82 -4.21
N LEU A 189 3.22 -1.45 -2.99
CA LEU A 189 2.75 -0.08 -2.70
C LEU A 189 3.78 0.99 -3.08
N ASN A 190 3.30 2.16 -3.48
CA ASN A 190 4.11 3.38 -3.59
C ASN A 190 3.95 4.26 -2.36
N LEU A 191 4.84 5.25 -2.21
CA LEU A 191 4.89 6.15 -1.06
C LEU A 191 3.53 6.81 -0.76
N SER A 192 2.81 7.27 -1.78
CA SER A 192 1.48 7.87 -1.64
C SER A 192 0.47 7.18 -2.57
N SER A 193 -0.02 6.03 -2.14
CA SER A 193 -1.06 5.25 -2.83
C SER A 193 -2.31 5.06 -1.99
N ASP A 194 -3.44 4.96 -2.66
CA ASP A 194 -4.66 4.41 -2.05
C ASP A 194 -4.45 2.93 -1.76
N ILE A 195 -5.17 2.42 -0.75
CA ILE A 195 -5.29 0.99 -0.47
C ILE A 195 -6.64 0.50 -1.00
N ASP A 196 -6.58 -0.33 -2.03
CA ASP A 196 -7.76 -0.95 -2.63
C ASP A 196 -8.17 -2.17 -1.80
N LEU A 197 -9.38 -2.17 -1.22
CA LEU A 197 -9.85 -3.23 -0.31
C LEU A 197 -11.18 -3.86 -0.74
N ILE A 198 -11.34 -5.14 -0.43
CA ILE A 198 -12.63 -5.87 -0.46
C ILE A 198 -12.83 -6.53 0.90
N PHE A 199 -14.02 -6.37 1.48
CA PHE A 199 -14.38 -6.99 2.75
C PHE A 199 -15.30 -8.19 2.53
N GLY A 200 -15.01 -9.28 3.24
CA GLY A 200 -15.82 -10.49 3.24
C GLY A 200 -16.00 -11.08 4.63
N TYR A 201 -16.91 -12.03 4.77
CA TYR A 201 -17.03 -12.90 5.96
C TYR A 201 -17.54 -14.29 5.53
N PRO A 202 -17.24 -15.37 6.28
CA PRO A 202 -17.49 -16.73 5.80
C PRO A 202 -18.97 -17.04 5.59
N GLU A 203 -19.81 -16.84 6.61
CA GLU A 203 -21.23 -17.15 6.51
C GLU A 203 -22.17 -16.21 7.29
N GLY A 204 -23.42 -16.17 6.81
CA GLY A 204 -24.50 -15.44 7.46
C GLY A 204 -24.91 -16.07 8.79
N GLY A 205 -25.59 -15.28 9.62
CA GLY A 205 -25.95 -15.64 10.99
C GLY A 205 -26.25 -14.40 11.80
N GLU A 206 -26.17 -14.52 13.11
CA GLU A 206 -26.57 -13.46 14.04
C GLU A 206 -25.56 -13.35 15.20
N THR A 207 -25.53 -12.19 15.85
CA THR A 207 -24.67 -11.99 17.02
C THR A 207 -25.29 -12.59 18.29
N GLU A 208 -24.45 -13.27 19.06
CA GLU A 208 -24.82 -13.85 20.36
C GLU A 208 -24.08 -13.19 21.53
N GLY A 209 -24.70 -13.18 22.71
CA GLY A 209 -24.09 -12.64 23.93
C GLY A 209 -24.37 -11.16 24.22
N ALA A 210 -25.29 -10.52 23.50
CA ALA A 210 -25.77 -9.16 23.80
C ALA A 210 -27.31 -9.08 23.86
N LYS A 211 -27.83 -8.00 24.48
CA LYS A 211 -29.29 -7.77 24.61
C LYS A 211 -30.00 -7.62 23.27
N ARG A 212 -29.30 -7.11 22.25
CA ARG A 212 -29.80 -6.92 20.89
C ARG A 212 -28.92 -7.71 19.93
N SER A 213 -29.49 -8.76 19.35
CA SER A 213 -28.89 -9.49 18.21
C SER A 213 -28.86 -8.60 16.97
N LEU A 214 -27.78 -8.69 16.20
CA LEU A 214 -27.63 -8.12 14.87
C LEU A 214 -27.43 -9.24 13.85
N ASP A 215 -27.95 -9.06 12.64
CA ASP A 215 -27.56 -9.89 11.51
C ASP A 215 -26.05 -9.69 11.21
N ASN A 216 -25.34 -10.77 10.86
CA ASN A 216 -23.90 -10.71 10.57
C ASN A 216 -23.56 -9.70 9.45
N GLN A 217 -24.43 -9.55 8.44
CA GLN A 217 -24.24 -8.52 7.40
C GLN A 217 -24.26 -7.12 8.01
N GLU A 218 -25.17 -6.84 8.95
CA GLU A 218 -25.24 -5.55 9.65
C GLU A 218 -24.01 -5.33 10.53
N PHE A 219 -23.60 -6.36 11.30
CA PHE A 219 -22.41 -6.31 12.14
C PHE A 219 -21.15 -5.98 11.32
N PHE A 220 -20.87 -6.74 10.26
CA PHE A 220 -19.68 -6.54 9.46
C PHE A 220 -19.74 -5.26 8.61
N THR A 221 -20.92 -4.83 8.16
CA THR A 221 -21.06 -3.52 7.49
C THR A 221 -20.65 -2.37 8.41
N ARG A 222 -21.07 -2.40 9.68
CA ARG A 222 -20.65 -1.40 10.69
C ARG A 222 -19.15 -1.47 10.97
N LEU A 223 -18.60 -2.68 11.10
CA LEU A 223 -17.17 -2.87 11.33
C LEU A 223 -16.34 -2.31 10.17
N GLY A 224 -16.73 -2.61 8.93
CA GLY A 224 -16.08 -2.09 7.72
C GLY A 224 -16.12 -0.56 7.65
N GLN A 225 -17.25 0.07 8.00
CA GLN A 225 -17.38 1.53 8.05
C GLN A 225 -16.44 2.15 9.10
N LYS A 226 -16.34 1.54 10.29
CA LYS A 226 -15.42 1.99 11.35
C LYS A 226 -13.96 1.83 10.92
N LEU A 227 -13.61 0.72 10.27
CA LEU A 227 -12.26 0.48 9.77
C LEU A 227 -11.86 1.52 8.72
N ILE A 228 -12.74 1.80 7.75
CA ILE A 228 -12.52 2.87 6.76
C ILE A 228 -12.30 4.22 7.46
N LYS A 229 -13.17 4.57 8.44
CA LYS A 229 -13.03 5.83 9.19
C LYS A 229 -11.69 5.92 9.94
N ALA A 230 -11.24 4.82 10.55
CA ALA A 230 -9.96 4.79 11.29
C ALA A 230 -8.75 5.02 10.38
N LEU A 231 -8.81 4.53 9.13
CA LEU A 231 -7.72 4.59 8.16
C LEU A 231 -7.72 5.89 7.33
N ASP A 232 -8.89 6.32 6.84
CA ASP A 232 -9.03 7.33 5.78
C ASP A 232 -9.25 8.75 6.31
N ALA A 233 -9.88 8.90 7.48
CA ALA A 233 -10.26 10.23 7.95
C ALA A 233 -9.03 11.15 8.14
N ILE A 234 -9.13 12.37 7.63
CA ILE A 234 -8.07 13.39 7.74
C ILE A 234 -8.29 14.19 9.03
N THR A 235 -7.27 14.22 9.89
CA THR A 235 -7.25 15.00 11.13
C THR A 235 -5.99 15.86 11.21
N VAL A 236 -5.77 16.53 12.34
CA VAL A 236 -4.55 17.31 12.62
C VAL A 236 -3.29 16.44 12.55
N ASP A 237 -3.40 15.15 12.88
CA ASP A 237 -2.31 14.16 12.81
C ASP A 237 -2.16 13.56 11.39
N GLY A 238 -2.95 14.02 10.41
CA GLY A 238 -2.92 13.54 9.01
C GLY A 238 -3.95 12.44 8.74
N PHE A 239 -3.56 11.44 7.95
CA PHE A 239 -4.36 10.26 7.63
C PHE A 239 -3.47 9.01 7.69
N VAL A 240 -4.07 7.82 7.75
CA VAL A 240 -3.29 6.56 7.71
C VAL A 240 -3.11 6.15 6.25
N PHE A 241 -4.20 5.81 5.58
CA PHE A 241 -4.24 5.49 4.15
C PHE A 241 -5.60 5.87 3.58
N ARG A 242 -5.60 6.37 2.34
CA ARG A 242 -6.84 6.58 1.59
C ARG A 242 -7.38 5.23 1.16
N VAL A 243 -8.64 4.96 1.45
CA VAL A 243 -9.25 3.65 1.20
C VAL A 243 -10.10 3.70 -0.06
N ASP A 244 -9.81 2.82 -1.01
CA ASP A 244 -10.63 2.63 -2.20
C ASP A 244 -11.38 1.30 -2.14
N MET A 245 -12.71 1.37 -2.13
CA MET A 245 -13.60 0.21 -2.08
C MET A 245 -14.22 -0.12 -3.46
N ARG A 246 -13.82 0.55 -4.54
CA ARG A 246 -14.50 0.47 -5.86
C ARG A 246 -14.29 -0.85 -6.58
N LEU A 247 -13.29 -1.65 -6.20
CA LEU A 247 -13.03 -2.97 -6.80
C LEU A 247 -13.95 -4.08 -6.25
N ARG A 248 -14.74 -3.82 -5.21
CA ARG A 248 -15.72 -4.79 -4.70
C ARG A 248 -16.85 -5.03 -5.72
N PRO A 249 -17.58 -6.16 -5.63
CA PRO A 249 -18.73 -6.42 -6.50
C PRO A 249 -19.71 -5.26 -6.57
N TYR A 250 -20.21 -4.98 -7.78
CA TYR A 250 -21.07 -3.83 -8.10
C TYR A 250 -20.48 -2.44 -7.79
N GLY A 251 -19.18 -2.36 -7.50
CA GLY A 251 -18.47 -1.12 -7.20
C GLY A 251 -19.13 -0.31 -6.07
N SER A 252 -19.19 1.01 -6.24
CA SER A 252 -19.75 1.93 -5.22
C SER A 252 -21.23 1.67 -4.90
N SER A 253 -21.99 1.06 -5.81
CA SER A 253 -23.42 0.78 -5.64
C SER A 253 -23.70 -0.53 -4.90
N GLY A 254 -22.69 -1.39 -4.72
CA GLY A 254 -22.84 -2.66 -4.00
C GLY A 254 -22.71 -2.51 -2.48
N PRO A 255 -23.16 -3.54 -1.73
CA PRO A 255 -22.83 -3.71 -0.31
C PRO A 255 -21.35 -3.48 -0.02
N LEU A 256 -21.06 -2.99 1.19
CA LEU A 256 -19.68 -2.75 1.62
C LEU A 256 -18.93 -4.06 1.90
N VAL A 257 -19.64 -5.05 2.43
CA VAL A 257 -19.12 -6.36 2.84
C VAL A 257 -20.01 -7.44 2.26
N TYR A 258 -19.44 -8.60 1.92
CA TYR A 258 -20.17 -9.74 1.37
C TYR A 258 -19.90 -11.03 2.14
N SER A 259 -20.90 -11.92 2.21
CA SER A 259 -20.63 -13.31 2.57
C SER A 259 -19.82 -14.01 1.49
N PHE A 260 -19.09 -15.08 1.82
CA PHE A 260 -18.33 -15.85 0.82
C PHE A 260 -19.23 -16.41 -0.28
N ALA A 261 -20.41 -16.92 0.07
CA ALA A 261 -21.39 -17.40 -0.90
C ALA A 261 -21.83 -16.29 -1.88
N ALA A 262 -22.00 -15.06 -1.39
CA ALA A 262 -22.36 -13.93 -2.26
C ALA A 262 -21.21 -13.52 -3.19
N LEU A 263 -19.96 -13.56 -2.72
CA LEU A 263 -18.77 -13.32 -3.54
C LEU A 263 -18.62 -14.38 -4.62
N GLU A 264 -18.75 -15.66 -4.25
CA GLU A 264 -18.67 -16.79 -5.19
C GLU A 264 -19.72 -16.65 -6.30
N GLN A 265 -20.98 -16.48 -5.92
CA GLN A 265 -22.08 -16.32 -6.87
C GLN A 265 -21.85 -15.13 -7.81
N TYR A 266 -21.39 -13.99 -7.29
CA TYR A 266 -21.13 -12.82 -8.12
C TYR A 266 -20.05 -13.09 -9.17
N TYR A 267 -18.89 -13.61 -8.75
CA TYR A 267 -17.78 -13.84 -9.67
C TYR A 267 -18.07 -14.96 -10.66
N GLN A 268 -18.88 -15.95 -10.27
CA GLN A 268 -19.32 -17.01 -11.17
C GLN A 268 -20.29 -16.50 -12.25
N ASP A 269 -21.30 -15.72 -11.86
CA ASP A 269 -22.39 -15.36 -12.76
C ASP A 269 -22.16 -14.05 -13.53
N GLN A 270 -21.51 -13.07 -12.88
CA GLN A 270 -21.45 -11.68 -13.35
C GLN A 270 -20.02 -11.14 -13.48
N GLY A 271 -19.02 -11.90 -13.05
CA GLY A 271 -17.63 -11.46 -13.02
C GLY A 271 -17.07 -11.16 -14.42
N ARG A 272 -16.58 -9.92 -14.59
CA ARG A 272 -16.06 -9.40 -15.86
C ARG A 272 -14.56 -9.67 -16.02
N ASP A 273 -14.06 -9.62 -17.26
CA ASP A 273 -12.65 -9.91 -17.55
C ASP A 273 -11.66 -8.94 -16.87
N TRP A 274 -12.03 -7.67 -16.69
CA TRP A 274 -11.20 -6.73 -15.94
C TRP A 274 -11.17 -7.05 -14.44
N GLU A 275 -12.19 -7.71 -13.90
CA GLU A 275 -12.22 -8.14 -12.49
C GLU A 275 -11.27 -9.33 -12.30
N ARG A 276 -11.14 -10.21 -13.31
CA ARG A 276 -10.10 -11.25 -13.32
C ARG A 276 -8.70 -10.63 -13.25
N TYR A 277 -8.47 -9.59 -14.06
CA TYR A 277 -7.22 -8.84 -14.05
C TYR A 277 -6.92 -8.24 -12.66
N ALA A 278 -7.91 -7.63 -12.01
CA ALA A 278 -7.74 -7.06 -10.67
C ALA A 278 -7.48 -8.14 -9.60
N MET A 279 -8.21 -9.25 -9.67
CA MET A 279 -8.13 -10.35 -8.69
C MET A 279 -6.81 -11.13 -8.72
N ILE A 280 -5.99 -11.03 -9.78
CA ILE A 280 -4.63 -11.61 -9.82
C ILE A 280 -3.82 -11.18 -8.60
N LYS A 281 -3.95 -9.92 -8.19
CA LYS A 281 -3.15 -9.36 -7.09
C LYS A 281 -3.80 -9.56 -5.73
N ALA A 282 -5.03 -10.08 -5.64
CA ALA A 282 -5.76 -10.17 -4.37
C ALA A 282 -5.01 -11.02 -3.32
N ARG A 283 -4.87 -10.49 -2.11
CA ARG A 283 -4.19 -11.14 -0.97
C ARG A 283 -4.91 -10.77 0.33
N VAL A 284 -4.93 -11.66 1.31
CA VAL A 284 -5.43 -11.32 2.66
C VAL A 284 -4.46 -10.35 3.33
N VAL A 285 -4.97 -9.21 3.80
CA VAL A 285 -4.18 -8.15 4.46
C VAL A 285 -4.64 -7.85 5.87
N GLY A 286 -5.79 -8.36 6.28
CA GLY A 286 -6.26 -8.24 7.65
C GLY A 286 -7.48 -9.10 7.95
N GLY A 287 -7.78 -9.24 9.23
CA GLY A 287 -8.84 -10.10 9.72
C GLY A 287 -8.44 -11.58 9.70
N ASP A 288 -9.39 -12.45 9.40
CA ASP A 288 -9.17 -13.89 9.44
C ASP A 288 -8.34 -14.39 8.24
N GLN A 289 -7.07 -14.70 8.50
CA GLN A 289 -6.12 -15.15 7.48
C GLN A 289 -6.51 -16.53 6.90
N GLN A 290 -7.00 -17.44 7.73
CA GLN A 290 -7.33 -18.80 7.28
C GLN A 290 -8.59 -18.78 6.42
N ALA A 291 -9.64 -18.08 6.85
CA ALA A 291 -10.85 -17.92 6.07
C ALA A 291 -10.59 -17.14 4.76
N GLY A 292 -9.69 -16.14 4.80
CA GLY A 292 -9.30 -15.41 3.61
C GLY A 292 -8.59 -16.25 2.55
N GLU A 293 -7.71 -17.18 2.95
CA GLU A 293 -7.10 -18.12 2.01
C GLU A 293 -8.12 -19.11 1.44
N GLN A 294 -9.13 -19.51 2.21
CA GLN A 294 -10.26 -20.30 1.69
C GLN A 294 -11.05 -19.53 0.62
N LEU A 295 -11.36 -18.26 0.87
CA LEU A 295 -12.02 -17.38 -0.09
C LEU A 295 -11.19 -17.24 -1.38
N LEU A 296 -9.88 -16.99 -1.29
CA LEU A 296 -9.02 -16.90 -2.47
C LEU A 296 -8.93 -18.22 -3.23
N GLY A 297 -8.90 -19.35 -2.53
CA GLY A 297 -8.97 -20.69 -3.12
C GLY A 297 -10.26 -20.91 -3.92
N MET A 298 -11.40 -20.49 -3.35
CA MET A 298 -12.71 -20.56 -3.99
C MET A 298 -12.81 -19.66 -5.24
N LEU A 299 -12.20 -18.46 -5.20
CA LEU A 299 -12.22 -17.52 -6.33
C LEU A 299 -11.14 -17.81 -7.39
N ARG A 300 -10.17 -18.68 -7.11
CA ARG A 300 -9.08 -19.01 -8.05
C ARG A 300 -9.55 -19.45 -9.44
N PRO A 301 -10.59 -20.30 -9.60
CA PRO A 301 -11.08 -20.69 -10.93
C PRO A 301 -11.65 -19.53 -11.75
N PHE A 302 -12.19 -18.50 -11.09
CA PHE A 302 -12.65 -17.28 -11.76
C PHE A 302 -11.47 -16.49 -12.36
N VAL A 303 -10.37 -16.37 -11.60
CA VAL A 303 -9.16 -15.62 -12.00
C VAL A 303 -8.39 -16.35 -13.09
N TYR A 304 -8.07 -17.62 -12.87
CA TYR A 304 -7.16 -18.40 -13.71
C TYR A 304 -7.89 -19.53 -14.44
N ARG A 305 -8.42 -19.20 -15.62
CA ARG A 305 -9.15 -20.15 -16.48
C ARG A 305 -8.20 -21.21 -17.05
N ARG A 306 -8.57 -22.49 -16.92
CA ARG A 306 -7.81 -23.62 -17.50
C ARG A 306 -7.94 -23.69 -19.03
N TYR A 307 -9.06 -23.23 -19.56
CA TYR A 307 -9.37 -23.16 -20.98
C TYR A 307 -9.63 -21.72 -21.37
N LEU A 308 -8.99 -21.29 -22.45
CA LEU A 308 -9.18 -19.99 -23.05
C LEU A 308 -9.63 -20.18 -24.48
N ASP A 309 -10.65 -19.43 -24.85
CA ASP A 309 -11.13 -19.32 -26.21
C ASP A 309 -10.68 -17.98 -26.81
N PHE A 310 -11.07 -17.74 -28.06
CA PHE A 310 -10.78 -16.48 -28.73
C PHE A 310 -11.40 -15.26 -28.02
N SER A 311 -12.52 -15.44 -27.30
CA SER A 311 -13.20 -14.35 -26.59
C SER A 311 -12.33 -13.79 -25.45
N ALA A 312 -11.60 -14.66 -24.74
CA ALA A 312 -10.70 -14.24 -23.67
C ALA A 312 -9.54 -13.37 -24.18
N ILE A 313 -9.00 -13.69 -25.36
CA ILE A 313 -7.93 -12.91 -25.99
C ILE A 313 -8.46 -11.56 -26.48
N GLU A 314 -9.67 -11.54 -27.05
CA GLU A 314 -10.30 -10.31 -27.48
C GLU A 314 -10.63 -9.39 -26.30
N ALA A 315 -11.05 -9.94 -25.16
CA ALA A 315 -11.26 -9.17 -23.93
C ALA A 315 -9.98 -8.45 -23.45
N LEU A 316 -8.81 -9.10 -23.55
CA LEU A 316 -7.52 -8.47 -23.25
C LEU A 316 -7.22 -7.32 -24.22
N ARG A 317 -7.49 -7.50 -25.51
CA ARG A 317 -7.31 -6.43 -26.51
C ARG A 317 -8.23 -5.25 -26.25
N THR A 318 -9.51 -5.50 -25.96
CA THR A 318 -10.47 -4.45 -25.59
C THR A 318 -10.01 -3.71 -24.34
N MET A 319 -9.51 -4.42 -23.32
CA MET A 319 -8.97 -3.80 -22.11
C MET A 319 -7.78 -2.89 -22.41
N LYS A 320 -6.83 -3.34 -23.25
CA LYS A 320 -5.70 -2.53 -23.70
C LYS A 320 -6.15 -1.26 -24.43
N GLN A 321 -7.12 -1.40 -25.34
CA GLN A 321 -7.66 -0.26 -26.10
C GLN A 321 -8.34 0.77 -25.17
N LEU A 322 -9.12 0.32 -24.19
CA LEU A 322 -9.76 1.20 -23.22
C LEU A 322 -8.73 1.99 -22.39
N ILE A 323 -7.66 1.33 -21.95
CA ILE A 323 -6.53 1.99 -21.26
C ILE A 323 -5.95 3.09 -22.14
N GLN A 324 -5.60 2.78 -23.40
CA GLN A 324 -4.99 3.74 -24.33
C GLN A 324 -5.92 4.91 -24.69
N GLN A 325 -7.22 4.66 -24.87
CA GLN A 325 -8.21 5.69 -25.16
C GLN A 325 -8.37 6.66 -23.98
N GLU A 326 -8.40 6.15 -22.75
CA GLU A 326 -8.54 6.99 -21.56
C GLU A 326 -7.35 7.96 -21.40
N VAL A 327 -6.14 7.48 -21.69
CA VAL A 327 -4.89 8.27 -21.63
C VAL A 327 -4.93 9.41 -22.65
N ARG A 328 -5.27 9.10 -23.91
CA ARG A 328 -5.38 10.09 -24.98
C ARG A 328 -6.45 11.14 -24.66
N ARG A 329 -7.61 10.72 -24.17
CA ARG A 329 -8.72 11.63 -23.84
C ARG A 329 -8.36 12.62 -22.73
N LYS A 330 -7.56 12.22 -21.75
CA LYS A 330 -7.21 13.06 -20.59
C LYS A 330 -5.92 13.87 -20.77
N GLY A 331 -5.24 13.77 -21.92
CA GLY A 331 -3.97 14.47 -22.14
C GLY A 331 -2.85 14.04 -21.17
N MET A 332 -2.88 12.79 -20.71
CA MET A 332 -1.99 12.27 -19.67
C MET A 332 -0.67 11.71 -20.23
N SER A 333 -0.13 12.29 -21.29
CA SER A 333 1.12 11.81 -21.92
C SER A 333 2.33 11.95 -21.01
N GLU A 334 2.38 13.00 -20.19
CA GLU A 334 3.45 13.23 -19.19
C GLU A 334 3.20 12.49 -17.86
N ASN A 335 2.19 11.62 -17.80
CA ASN A 335 1.91 10.81 -16.63
C ASN A 335 2.78 9.54 -16.65
N ILE A 336 3.67 9.36 -15.68
CA ILE A 336 4.63 8.24 -15.67
C ILE A 336 3.96 6.87 -15.52
N LYS A 337 2.72 6.82 -15.02
CA LYS A 337 1.95 5.59 -14.83
C LYS A 337 1.06 5.28 -16.02
N LEU A 338 0.37 6.28 -16.55
CA LEU A 338 -0.67 6.14 -17.55
C LEU A 338 -0.20 6.46 -18.98
N GLY A 339 0.85 7.26 -19.14
CA GLY A 339 1.43 7.60 -20.44
C GLY A 339 1.92 6.36 -21.20
N GLU A 340 2.19 6.55 -22.49
CA GLU A 340 2.77 5.51 -23.34
C GLU A 340 4.13 5.07 -22.79
N GLY A 341 4.37 3.75 -22.70
CA GLY A 341 5.55 3.19 -22.03
C GLY A 341 5.52 3.28 -20.50
N GLY A 342 4.42 3.73 -19.89
CA GLY A 342 4.30 3.94 -18.45
C GLY A 342 4.18 2.64 -17.63
N ILE A 343 4.20 2.80 -16.31
CA ILE A 343 4.16 1.71 -15.33
C ILE A 343 3.00 0.73 -15.60
N ARG A 344 1.82 1.25 -15.97
CA ARG A 344 0.62 0.44 -16.21
C ARG A 344 0.77 -0.47 -17.43
N GLU A 345 1.57 -0.10 -18.43
CA GLU A 345 1.79 -0.95 -19.60
C GLU A 345 2.65 -2.16 -19.26
N VAL A 346 3.69 -1.99 -18.44
CA VAL A 346 4.51 -3.11 -17.94
C VAL A 346 3.67 -4.06 -17.08
N GLU A 347 2.87 -3.50 -16.16
CA GLU A 347 1.90 -4.27 -15.36
C GLU A 347 0.95 -5.07 -16.26
N PHE A 348 0.40 -4.42 -17.30
CA PHE A 348 -0.53 -5.05 -18.22
C PHE A 348 0.10 -6.20 -19.00
N ILE A 349 1.33 -6.03 -19.51
CA ILE A 349 2.04 -7.09 -20.25
C ILE A 349 2.17 -8.33 -19.38
N ALA A 350 2.73 -8.19 -18.17
CA ALA A 350 2.95 -9.33 -17.28
C ALA A 350 1.63 -10.01 -16.89
N GLN A 351 0.62 -9.22 -16.47
CA GLN A 351 -0.68 -9.76 -16.05
C GLN A 351 -1.47 -10.40 -17.22
N ALA A 352 -1.28 -9.94 -18.46
CA ALA A 352 -1.85 -10.60 -19.63
C ALA A 352 -1.32 -12.04 -19.77
N PHE A 353 -0.01 -12.26 -19.59
CA PHE A 353 0.54 -13.63 -19.56
C PHE A 353 -0.03 -14.45 -18.40
N GLN A 354 -0.23 -13.85 -17.22
CA GLN A 354 -0.85 -14.55 -16.10
C GLN A 354 -2.29 -14.98 -16.40
N LEU A 355 -3.09 -14.12 -17.05
CA LEU A 355 -4.45 -14.48 -17.46
C LEU A 355 -4.48 -15.54 -18.57
N ILE A 356 -3.48 -15.55 -19.46
CA ILE A 356 -3.40 -16.49 -20.58
C ILE A 356 -2.88 -17.86 -20.13
N HIS A 357 -1.86 -17.90 -19.28
CA HIS A 357 -1.14 -19.14 -18.97
C HIS A 357 -1.32 -19.60 -17.52
N GLY A 358 -1.70 -18.72 -16.60
CA GLY A 358 -1.80 -19.01 -15.17
C GLY A 358 -2.77 -20.12 -14.80
N GLY A 359 -3.77 -20.42 -15.63
CA GLY A 359 -4.67 -21.55 -15.41
C GLY A 359 -4.05 -22.93 -15.66
N ARG A 360 -2.91 -22.99 -16.34
CA ARG A 360 -2.15 -24.21 -16.65
C ARG A 360 -0.76 -24.23 -16.01
N ASP A 361 -0.18 -23.05 -15.81
CA ASP A 361 1.11 -22.86 -15.16
C ASP A 361 0.93 -22.11 -13.83
N LEU A 362 1.10 -22.83 -12.73
CA LEU A 362 0.94 -22.29 -11.38
C LEU A 362 2.02 -21.26 -11.02
N SER A 363 3.19 -21.30 -11.67
CA SER A 363 4.27 -20.36 -11.39
C SER A 363 3.91 -18.92 -11.81
N LEU A 364 2.93 -18.76 -12.70
CA LEU A 364 2.38 -17.47 -13.11
C LEU A 364 1.22 -16.99 -12.22
N GLN A 365 0.90 -17.69 -11.13
CA GLN A 365 -0.11 -17.24 -10.15
C GLN A 365 0.49 -16.39 -9.02
N GLN A 366 1.77 -16.04 -9.11
CA GLN A 366 2.42 -15.14 -8.16
C GLN A 366 2.02 -13.68 -8.39
N ARG A 367 2.03 -12.88 -7.32
CA ARG A 367 1.52 -11.50 -7.35
C ARG A 367 2.58 -10.46 -7.73
N PRO A 368 3.82 -10.46 -7.18
CA PRO A 368 4.79 -9.40 -7.46
C PRO A 368 5.24 -9.39 -8.92
N LEU A 369 5.16 -8.23 -9.59
CA LEU A 369 5.47 -8.03 -11.00
C LEU A 369 6.87 -8.50 -11.36
N LEU A 370 7.89 -8.09 -10.60
CA LEU A 370 9.28 -8.43 -10.89
C LEU A 370 9.53 -9.94 -10.82
N LYS A 371 8.81 -10.66 -9.96
CA LYS A 371 8.86 -12.12 -9.93
C LYS A 371 8.17 -12.72 -11.15
N VAL A 372 7.02 -12.18 -11.56
CA VAL A 372 6.32 -12.60 -12.78
C VAL A 372 7.23 -12.44 -13.99
N LEU A 373 7.89 -11.29 -14.15
CA LEU A 373 8.83 -11.05 -15.24
C LEU A 373 9.99 -12.07 -15.25
N ALA A 374 10.56 -12.38 -14.09
CA ALA A 374 11.59 -13.41 -13.98
C ALA A 374 11.08 -14.81 -14.37
N THR A 375 9.84 -15.16 -14.03
CA THR A 375 9.22 -16.41 -14.48
C THR A 375 8.97 -16.43 -15.98
N LEU A 376 8.54 -15.30 -16.57
CA LEU A 376 8.33 -15.20 -18.02
C LEU A 376 9.63 -15.39 -18.79
N GLU A 377 10.74 -14.86 -18.29
CA GLU A 377 12.08 -15.09 -18.84
C GLU A 377 12.50 -16.56 -18.68
N GLY A 378 12.47 -17.07 -17.45
CA GLY A 378 12.98 -18.41 -17.11
C GLY A 378 12.24 -19.56 -17.80
N GLN A 379 11.00 -19.34 -18.24
CA GLN A 379 10.21 -20.32 -18.99
C GLN A 379 10.11 -20.03 -20.49
N GLY A 380 10.78 -18.99 -20.99
CA GLY A 380 10.79 -18.66 -22.41
C GLY A 380 9.47 -18.09 -22.94
N TYR A 381 8.61 -17.54 -22.08
CA TYR A 381 7.42 -16.78 -22.52
C TYR A 381 7.81 -15.44 -23.15
N LEU A 382 8.89 -14.83 -22.66
CA LEU A 382 9.46 -13.59 -23.20
C LEU A 382 10.97 -13.74 -23.38
N PRO A 383 11.55 -13.15 -24.45
CA PRO A 383 13.01 -13.11 -24.62
C PRO A 383 13.69 -12.35 -23.47
N PRO A 384 14.89 -12.79 -23.01
CA PRO A 384 15.63 -12.11 -21.94
C PRO A 384 15.83 -10.61 -22.16
N ALA A 385 16.14 -10.20 -23.39
CA ALA A 385 16.32 -8.78 -23.74
C ALA A 385 15.06 -7.93 -23.48
N VAL A 386 13.87 -8.47 -23.77
CA VAL A 386 12.60 -7.78 -23.52
C VAL A 386 12.32 -7.70 -22.02
N VAL A 387 12.63 -8.75 -21.27
CA VAL A 387 12.45 -8.75 -19.81
C VAL A 387 13.39 -7.75 -19.13
N GLU A 388 14.63 -7.65 -19.58
CA GLU A 388 15.58 -6.64 -19.09
C GLU A 388 15.06 -5.21 -19.34
N GLU A 389 14.56 -4.91 -20.54
CA GLU A 389 13.99 -3.60 -20.88
C GLU A 389 12.77 -3.26 -20.02
N LEU A 390 11.82 -4.21 -19.88
CA LEU A 390 10.63 -4.04 -19.05
C LEU A 390 10.99 -3.83 -17.57
N ARG A 391 11.99 -4.58 -17.07
CA ARG A 391 12.46 -4.48 -15.69
C ARG A 391 13.11 -3.12 -15.43
N GLY A 392 14.08 -2.73 -16.27
CA GLY A 392 14.80 -1.47 -16.13
C GLY A 392 13.87 -0.26 -16.26
N GLY A 393 12.97 -0.27 -17.25
CA GLY A 393 11.97 0.78 -17.42
C GLY A 393 11.01 0.88 -16.24
N TYR A 394 10.52 -0.26 -15.73
CA TYR A 394 9.66 -0.29 -14.56
C TYR A 394 10.36 0.27 -13.31
N GLU A 395 11.56 -0.19 -13.01
CA GLU A 395 12.31 0.29 -11.83
C GLU A 395 12.59 1.78 -11.92
N PHE A 396 13.02 2.28 -13.08
CA PHE A 396 13.23 3.70 -13.32
C PHE A 396 11.96 4.52 -13.06
N LEU A 397 10.83 4.12 -13.65
CA LEU A 397 9.56 4.82 -13.48
C LEU A 397 9.04 4.75 -12.03
N ARG A 398 9.26 3.63 -11.32
CA ARG A 398 8.88 3.50 -9.91
C ARG A 398 9.73 4.39 -9.00
N TYR A 399 11.04 4.50 -9.24
CA TYR A 399 11.88 5.44 -8.50
C TYR A 399 11.50 6.89 -8.77
N ALA A 400 11.17 7.25 -10.02
CA ALA A 400 10.64 8.57 -10.36
C ALA A 400 9.30 8.83 -9.67
N GLU A 401 8.39 7.85 -9.65
CA GLU A 401 7.11 7.95 -8.93
C GLU A 401 7.32 8.16 -7.43
N HIS A 402 8.30 7.49 -6.83
CA HIS A 402 8.63 7.68 -5.42
C HIS A 402 9.16 9.10 -5.17
N ALA A 403 10.12 9.58 -5.95
CA ALA A 403 10.63 10.94 -5.80
C ALA A 403 9.52 12.01 -5.92
N ILE A 404 8.65 11.89 -6.93
CA ILE A 404 7.49 12.80 -7.13
C ILE A 404 6.55 12.79 -5.92
N GLN A 405 6.24 11.61 -5.38
CA GLN A 405 5.33 11.47 -4.24
C GLN A 405 5.99 11.92 -2.93
N ALA A 406 7.31 11.72 -2.79
CA ALA A 406 8.09 12.08 -1.62
C ALA A 406 8.14 13.60 -1.38
N LEU A 407 8.02 14.42 -2.44
CA LEU A 407 8.06 15.89 -2.33
C LEU A 407 7.15 16.39 -1.20
N ALA A 408 5.90 15.92 -1.16
CA ALA A 408 4.90 16.40 -0.20
C ALA A 408 3.92 15.30 0.28
N ASP A 409 4.29 14.02 0.16
CA ASP A 409 3.44 12.87 0.46
C ASP A 409 2.09 12.89 -0.31
N ARG A 410 2.15 13.34 -1.57
CA ARG A 410 0.98 13.52 -2.43
C ARG A 410 0.85 12.40 -3.44
N GLN A 411 -0.39 12.01 -3.72
CA GLN A 411 -0.70 11.03 -4.76
C GLN A 411 -0.73 11.75 -6.10
N THR A 412 0.45 11.82 -6.73
CA THR A 412 0.61 12.31 -8.09
C THR A 412 1.50 11.35 -8.86
N GLN A 413 1.22 11.25 -10.16
CA GLN A 413 2.06 10.57 -11.15
C GLN A 413 2.38 11.49 -12.33
N MET A 414 2.14 12.79 -12.18
CA MET A 414 2.54 13.80 -13.15
C MET A 414 3.94 14.26 -12.80
N LEU A 415 4.79 14.41 -13.81
CA LEU A 415 6.06 15.10 -13.64
C LEU A 415 5.81 16.54 -13.16
N PRO A 416 6.69 17.09 -12.29
CA PRO A 416 6.54 18.48 -11.86
C PRO A 416 6.57 19.42 -13.06
N SER A 417 5.76 20.48 -13.02
CA SER A 417 5.71 21.47 -14.10
C SER A 417 6.78 22.54 -13.95
N ASP A 418 7.15 22.88 -12.72
CA ASP A 418 8.17 23.88 -12.43
C ASP A 418 9.58 23.27 -12.43
N GLU A 419 10.56 24.11 -12.76
CA GLU A 419 11.96 23.70 -12.88
C GLU A 419 12.56 23.29 -11.53
N TYR A 420 12.11 23.90 -10.43
CA TYR A 420 12.64 23.63 -9.10
C TYR A 420 12.31 22.20 -8.65
N ASP A 421 11.05 21.79 -8.70
CA ASP A 421 10.64 20.44 -8.34
C ASP A 421 11.16 19.39 -9.34
N ARG A 422 11.37 19.75 -10.62
CA ARG A 422 12.07 18.88 -11.58
C ARG A 422 13.53 18.61 -11.22
N ILE A 423 14.21 19.54 -10.55
CA ILE A 423 15.58 19.33 -10.07
C ILE A 423 15.61 18.43 -8.81
N ARG A 424 14.51 18.42 -8.04
CA ARG A 424 14.38 17.58 -6.82
C ARG A 424 14.10 16.12 -7.14
N VAL A 425 13.35 15.86 -8.21
CA VAL A 425 12.98 14.52 -8.72
C VAL A 425 14.10 13.96 -9.58
#